data_AF-A0A6P4E3E3-F1
#
_entry.id   AF-A0A6P4E3E3-F1
#
_cell.length_a   1.000
_cell.length_b   1.000
_cell.length_c   1.000
_cell.angle_alpha   90.00
_cell.angle_beta   90.00
_cell.angle_gamma   90.00
#
_symmetry.space_group_name_H-M   'P 1'
#
loop_
_entity.id
_entity.type
_entity.pdbx_description
1 polymer ?
#
loop_
_entity_poly.entity_id
_entity_poly.type
_entity_poly.pdbx_seq_one_letter_code
_entity_poly.pdbx_strand_id
1 'polypeptide(L)'
;MCSIVFDAEVVVPPSHLNVAFFEEVLETALRTARVQLLAIHIRMGSSTGENYCSQIYRAKVSFKRPDHPEQQMVFIVKSIPRQDSVEFIEDLEVYLKEKITYTEVLPRLELMMQCKRRFGPK
;
A
#
# COMPACT_ATOMS: atom_id res chain seq x y z
N MET A 1 -0.66 -23.53 -2.11
CA MET A 1 -0.32 -22.47 -1.12
C MET A 1 0.13 -21.24 -1.90
N CYS A 2 -0.25 -20.04 -1.47
CA CYS A 2 0.24 -18.80 -2.09
C CYS A 2 1.75 -18.64 -1.84
N SER A 3 2.52 -18.28 -2.87
CA SER A 3 3.96 -18.00 -2.73
C SER A 3 4.20 -16.50 -2.55
N ILE A 4 5.11 -16.13 -1.65
CA ILE A 4 5.60 -14.75 -1.49
C ILE A 4 7.09 -14.68 -1.85
N VAL A 5 7.46 -13.70 -2.69
CA VAL A 5 8.83 -13.48 -3.15
C VAL A 5 9.20 -12.01 -2.98
N PHE A 6 10.38 -11.76 -2.43
CA PHE A 6 10.95 -10.42 -2.27
C PHE A 6 12.14 -10.26 -3.22
N ASP A 7 12.24 -9.09 -3.85
CA ASP A 7 13.44 -8.72 -4.63
C ASP A 7 14.65 -8.55 -3.72
N ALA A 8 15.85 -8.76 -4.27
CA ALA A 8 17.12 -8.66 -3.53
C ALA A 8 17.35 -7.28 -2.88
N GLU A 9 16.71 -6.23 -3.39
CA GLU A 9 16.75 -4.87 -2.83
C GLU A 9 16.01 -4.76 -1.49
N VAL A 10 15.09 -5.69 -1.18
CA VAL A 10 14.40 -5.76 0.10
C VAL A 10 15.30 -6.48 1.09
N VAL A 11 16.22 -5.73 1.71
CA VAL A 11 17.29 -6.27 2.58
C VAL A 11 16.74 -7.06 3.77
N VAL A 12 15.64 -6.60 4.36
CA VAL A 12 14.97 -7.28 5.48
C VAL A 12 13.49 -7.45 5.15
N PRO A 13 13.04 -8.67 4.82
CA PRO A 13 11.63 -8.94 4.56
C PRO A 13 10.76 -8.60 5.79
N PRO A 14 9.80 -7.67 5.66
CA PRO A 14 8.91 -7.32 6.77
C PRO A 14 7.91 -8.43 7.08
N SER A 15 7.78 -8.79 8.37
CA SER A 15 6.87 -9.86 8.83
C SER A 15 5.38 -9.51 8.67
N HIS A 16 5.04 -8.22 8.65
CA HIS A 16 3.67 -7.74 8.46
C HIS A 16 3.20 -7.82 7.01
N LEU A 17 4.10 -7.92 6.02
CA LEU A 17 3.72 -8.12 4.61
C LEU A 17 3.60 -9.62 4.31
N ASN A 18 2.53 -10.22 4.80
CA ASN A 18 2.27 -11.65 4.67
C ASN A 18 0.96 -11.93 3.89
N VAL A 19 0.66 -13.21 3.67
CA VAL A 19 -0.51 -13.65 2.88
C VAL A 19 -1.82 -13.11 3.47
N ALA A 20 -2.00 -13.17 4.80
CA ALA A 20 -3.21 -12.70 5.45
C ALA A 20 -3.43 -11.19 5.27
N PHE A 21 -2.37 -10.39 5.35
CA PHE A 21 -2.43 -8.96 5.07
C PHE A 21 -2.90 -8.68 3.63
N PHE A 22 -2.32 -9.37 2.64
CA PHE A 22 -2.72 -9.13 1.24
C PHE A 22 -4.10 -9.69 0.88
N GLU A 23 -4.59 -10.69 1.63
CA GLU A 23 -5.95 -11.19 1.52
C GLU A 23 -6.93 -10.10 1.95
N GLU A 24 -6.78 -9.56 3.16
CA GLU A 24 -7.60 -8.46 3.68
C GLU A 24 -7.58 -7.22 2.75
N VAL A 25 -6.39 -6.86 2.24
CA VAL A 25 -6.22 -5.75 1.31
C VAL A 25 -6.99 -5.98 0.00
N LEU A 26 -6.91 -7.19 -0.57
CA LEU A 26 -7.65 -7.53 -1.79
C LEU A 26 -9.16 -7.55 -1.57
N GLU A 27 -9.60 -8.17 -0.48
CA GLU A 27 -11.03 -8.26 -0.12
C GLU A 27 -11.64 -6.87 0.05
N THR A 28 -10.92 -5.97 0.72
CA THR A 28 -11.32 -4.58 0.92
C THR A 28 -11.35 -3.83 -0.42
N ALA A 29 -10.31 -3.94 -1.24
CA ALA A 29 -10.22 -3.24 -2.52
C ALA A 29 -11.30 -3.70 -3.51
N LEU A 30 -11.61 -5.00 -3.52
CA LEU A 30 -12.58 -5.60 -4.45
C LEU A 30 -14.00 -5.69 -3.87
N ARG A 31 -14.18 -5.33 -2.59
CA ARG A 31 -15.45 -5.44 -1.85
C ARG A 31 -16.05 -6.84 -1.92
N THR A 32 -15.23 -7.87 -1.73
CA THR A 32 -15.65 -9.28 -1.79
C THR A 32 -14.74 -10.17 -0.95
N ALA A 33 -15.31 -11.17 -0.28
CA ALA A 33 -14.56 -12.18 0.48
C ALA A 33 -14.23 -13.45 -0.34
N ARG A 34 -14.42 -13.40 -1.66
CA ARG A 34 -14.21 -14.55 -2.56
C ARG A 34 -12.99 -14.32 -3.44
N VAL A 35 -11.82 -14.32 -2.82
CA VAL A 35 -10.53 -14.21 -3.49
C VAL A 35 -9.62 -15.35 -3.07
N GLN A 36 -8.88 -15.89 -4.03
CA GLN A 36 -7.82 -16.85 -3.79
C GLN A 36 -6.50 -16.23 -4.22
N LEU A 37 -5.61 -15.98 -3.26
CA LEU A 37 -4.25 -15.54 -3.52
C LEU A 37 -3.43 -16.66 -4.19
N LEU A 38 -2.72 -16.32 -5.26
CA LEU A 38 -1.86 -17.24 -6.02
C LEU A 38 -0.39 -16.93 -5.77
N ALA A 39 0.02 -15.68 -5.96
CA ALA A 39 1.41 -15.25 -5.78
C ALA A 39 1.50 -13.78 -5.40
N ILE A 40 2.48 -13.43 -4.58
CA ILE A 40 2.80 -12.07 -4.16
C ILE A 40 4.28 -11.81 -4.46
N HIS A 41 4.55 -10.77 -5.24
CA HIS A 41 5.92 -10.32 -5.54
C HIS A 41 6.12 -8.91 -5.01
N ILE A 42 7.12 -8.72 -4.14
CA ILE A 42 7.36 -7.46 -3.43
C ILE A 42 8.74 -6.93 -3.76
N ARG A 43 8.79 -5.63 -4.06
CA ARG A 43 10.03 -4.89 -4.29
C ARG A 43 9.97 -3.52 -3.62
N MET A 44 11.09 -2.79 -3.62
CA MET A 44 11.09 -1.41 -3.17
C MET A 44 10.22 -0.53 -4.08
N GLY A 45 9.39 0.30 -3.46
CA GLY A 45 8.43 1.18 -4.13
C GLY A 45 8.94 2.61 -4.34
N SER A 46 10.07 2.96 -3.73
CA SER A 46 10.74 4.26 -3.84
C SER A 46 12.26 4.08 -3.89
N SER A 47 12.96 5.04 -4.49
CA SER A 47 14.42 5.10 -4.45
C SER A 47 14.92 5.44 -3.04
N THR A 48 16.18 5.15 -2.76
CA THR A 48 16.85 5.58 -1.52
C THR A 48 16.79 7.09 -1.38
N GLY A 49 16.35 7.59 -0.22
CA GLY A 49 16.21 9.01 0.07
C GLY A 49 14.87 9.63 -0.34
N GLU A 50 14.04 8.93 -1.12
CA GLU A 50 12.69 9.38 -1.54
C GLU A 50 11.56 8.76 -0.70
N ASN A 51 11.91 8.18 0.44
CA ASN A 51 11.03 7.31 1.21
C ASN A 51 10.32 8.04 2.37
N TYR A 52 10.57 9.35 2.55
CA TYR A 52 9.87 10.24 3.50
C TYR A 52 9.58 9.58 4.85
N CYS A 53 10.64 9.18 5.55
CA CYS A 53 10.59 8.49 6.85
C CYS A 53 9.75 7.20 6.88
N SER A 54 9.59 6.55 5.74
CA SER A 54 8.81 5.33 5.58
C SER A 54 9.61 4.29 4.82
N GLN A 55 9.20 3.03 4.89
CA GLN A 55 9.58 2.01 3.93
C GLN A 55 8.42 1.86 2.94
N ILE A 56 8.69 2.14 1.66
CA ILE A 56 7.68 2.06 0.61
C ILE A 56 7.94 0.80 -0.19
N TYR A 57 6.92 -0.05 -0.28
CA TYR A 57 6.93 -1.31 -1.00
C TYR A 57 5.97 -1.24 -2.17
N ARG A 58 6.33 -1.89 -3.27
CA ARG A 58 5.42 -2.18 -4.37
C ARG A 58 5.16 -3.68 -4.40
N ALA A 59 3.91 -4.06 -4.17
CA ALA A 59 3.48 -5.45 -4.17
C ALA A 59 2.63 -5.73 -5.40
N LYS A 60 3.08 -6.67 -6.24
CA LYS A 60 2.30 -7.23 -7.34
C LYS A 60 1.65 -8.53 -6.86
N VAL A 61 0.32 -8.53 -6.81
CA VAL A 61 -0.47 -9.63 -6.26
C VAL A 61 -1.26 -10.29 -7.38
N SER A 62 -1.04 -11.59 -7.56
CA SER A 62 -1.79 -12.45 -8.50
C SER A 62 -2.84 -13.23 -7.72
N PHE A 63 -4.09 -13.20 -8.19
CA PHE A 63 -5.23 -13.78 -7.50
C PHE A 63 -6.29 -14.30 -8.47
N LYS A 64 -7.20 -15.14 -7.97
CA LYS A 64 -8.37 -15.63 -8.72
C LYS A 64 -9.66 -15.30 -7.96
N ARG A 65 -10.70 -14.97 -8.72
CA ARG A 65 -12.09 -14.86 -8.23
C ARG A 65 -12.95 -15.97 -8.85
N PRO A 66 -14.07 -16.36 -8.22
CA PRO A 66 -15.03 -17.26 -8.85
C PRO A 66 -15.41 -16.74 -10.23
N ASP A 67 -15.45 -17.65 -11.21
CA ASP A 67 -15.91 -17.35 -12.58
C ASP A 67 -15.09 -16.28 -13.33
N HIS A 68 -13.90 -15.94 -12.83
CA HIS A 68 -12.98 -15.04 -13.49
C HIS A 68 -11.64 -15.73 -13.80
N PRO A 69 -10.96 -15.29 -14.87
CA PRO A 69 -9.57 -15.67 -15.07
C PRO A 69 -8.68 -15.13 -13.94
N GLU A 70 -7.45 -15.63 -13.90
CA GLU A 70 -6.40 -15.08 -13.05
C GLU A 70 -6.22 -13.58 -13.32
N GLN A 71 -6.07 -12.82 -12.25
CA GLN A 71 -5.99 -11.37 -12.25
C GLN A 71 -4.76 -10.92 -11.48
N GLN A 72 -4.31 -9.70 -11.78
CA GLN A 72 -3.20 -9.06 -11.09
C GLN A 72 -3.59 -7.66 -10.64
N MET A 73 -3.17 -7.29 -9.43
CA MET A 73 -3.28 -5.93 -8.91
C MET A 73 -1.97 -5.51 -8.27
N VAL A 74 -1.66 -4.22 -8.38
CA VAL A 74 -0.45 -3.63 -7.79
C VAL A 74 -0.85 -2.72 -6.65
N PHE A 75 -0.22 -2.92 -5.49
CA PHE A 75 -0.39 -2.08 -4.32
C PHE A 75 0.91 -1.36 -3.99
N ILE A 76 0.77 -0.14 -3.46
CA ILE A 76 1.85 0.56 -2.78
C ILE A 76 1.58 0.46 -1.29
N VAL A 77 2.52 -0.11 -0.54
CA VAL A 77 2.44 -0.25 0.91
C VAL A 77 3.48 0.67 1.54
N LYS A 78 3.02 1.58 2.39
CA LYS A 78 3.87 2.52 3.13
C LYS A 78 3.92 2.05 4.59
N SER A 79 5.12 1.82 5.14
CA SER A 79 5.32 1.28 6.48
C SER A 79 6.25 2.17 7.30
N ILE A 80 5.94 2.40 8.58
CA ILE A 80 6.82 3.14 9.49
C ILE A 80 7.93 2.18 9.94
N PRO A 81 9.22 2.56 9.82
CA PRO A 81 10.29 1.80 10.44
C PRO A 81 10.11 1.83 11.95
N ARG A 82 9.99 0.67 12.61
CA ARG A 82 9.98 0.58 14.07
C ARG A 82 11.42 0.52 14.58
N GLN A 83 12.08 1.67 14.63
CA GLN A 83 13.40 1.83 15.24
C GLN A 83 13.30 2.93 16.30
N ASP A 84 13.97 2.75 17.44
CA ASP A 84 13.94 3.70 18.57
C ASP A 84 14.32 5.13 18.14
N SER A 85 15.18 5.27 17.12
CA SER A 85 15.62 6.56 16.58
C SER A 85 14.54 7.34 15.81
N VAL A 86 13.40 6.72 15.48
CA VAL A 86 12.31 7.32 14.70
C VAL A 86 10.94 7.23 15.39
N GLU A 87 10.89 6.91 16.68
CA GLU A 87 9.65 6.81 17.47
C GLU A 87 8.86 8.12 17.47
N PHE A 88 9.55 9.28 17.48
CA PHE A 88 8.92 10.61 17.41
C PHE A 88 8.05 10.82 16.17
N ILE A 89 8.23 10.03 15.11
CA ILE A 89 7.43 10.12 13.87
C ILE A 89 6.00 9.63 14.11
N GLU A 90 5.82 8.68 15.03
CA GLU A 90 4.50 8.24 15.47
C GLU A 90 3.79 9.38 16.21
N ASP A 91 4.48 10.09 17.11
CA ASP A 91 3.95 11.27 17.83
C ASP A 91 3.55 12.41 16.90
N LEU A 92 4.25 12.57 15.77
CA LEU A 92 3.92 13.58 14.77
C LEU A 92 2.67 13.23 13.94
N GLU A 93 2.16 12.01 14.06
CA GLU A 93 0.96 11.50 13.37
C GLU A 93 1.02 11.71 11.85
N VAL A 94 2.21 11.60 11.25
CA VAL A 94 2.43 11.97 9.83
C VAL A 94 1.53 11.17 8.89
N TYR A 95 1.34 9.88 9.18
CA TYR A 95 0.48 9.00 8.38
C TYR A 95 -1.00 9.35 8.51
N LEU A 96 -1.45 9.73 9.71
CA LEU A 96 -2.84 10.14 9.93
C LEU A 96 -3.12 11.42 9.17
N LYS A 97 -2.21 12.40 9.25
CA LYS A 97 -2.29 13.66 8.50
C LYS A 97 -2.30 13.41 6.99
N GLU A 98 -1.42 12.54 6.50
CA GLU A 98 -1.36 12.16 5.08
C GLU A 98 -2.66 11.49 4.62
N LYS A 99 -3.17 10.51 5.40
CA LYS A 99 -4.44 9.83 5.12
C LYS A 99 -5.58 10.84 5.05
N ILE A 100 -5.77 11.66 6.09
CA ILE A 100 -6.81 12.69 6.14
C ILE A 100 -6.66 13.66 4.96
N THR A 101 -5.43 14.02 4.61
CA THR A 101 -5.18 14.93 3.48
C THR A 101 -5.72 14.34 2.19
N TYR A 102 -5.35 13.09 1.86
CA TYR A 102 -5.77 12.46 0.61
C TYR A 102 -7.23 12.00 0.58
N THR A 103 -7.81 11.57 1.72
CA THR A 103 -9.17 11.03 1.75
C THR A 103 -10.23 12.08 2.05
N GLU A 104 -9.89 13.16 2.77
CA GLU A 104 -10.86 14.17 3.21
C GLU A 104 -10.54 15.56 2.65
N VAL A 105 -9.32 16.06 2.84
CA VAL A 105 -9.00 17.47 2.56
C VAL A 105 -8.97 17.76 1.07
N LEU A 106 -8.22 16.97 0.28
CA LEU A 106 -8.10 17.19 -1.16
C LEU A 106 -9.45 17.06 -1.88
N PRO A 107 -10.28 16.01 -1.67
CA PRO A 107 -11.58 15.91 -2.32
C PRO A 107 -12.51 17.09 -1.98
N ARG A 108 -12.52 17.55 -0.72
CA ARG A 108 -13.34 18.70 -0.32
C ARG A 108 -12.84 20.00 -0.95
N LEU A 109 -11.52 20.19 -1.07
CA LEU A 109 -10.94 21.32 -1.78
C LEU A 109 -11.33 21.33 -3.26
N GLU A 110 -11.29 20.18 -3.94
CA GLU A 110 -11.73 20.07 -5.34
C GLU A 110 -13.18 20.53 -5.52
N LEU A 111 -14.08 20.07 -4.64
CA LEU A 111 -15.49 20.47 -4.63
C LEU A 111 -15.65 21.98 -4.39
N MET A 112 -14.95 22.53 -3.41
CA MET A 112 -15.04 23.95 -3.05
C MET A 112 -14.51 24.88 -4.14
N MET A 113 -13.43 24.49 -4.82
CA MET A 113 -12.84 25.31 -5.88
C MET A 113 -13.64 25.29 -7.20
N GLN A 114 -14.65 24.42 -7.32
CA GLN A 114 -15.41 24.20 -8.56
C GLN A 114 -14.50 23.95 -9.78
N CYS A 115 -13.27 23.51 -9.56
CA CYS A 115 -12.31 23.30 -10.63
C CYS A 115 -12.39 21.83 -11.08
N LYS A 116 -12.33 21.59 -12.40
CA LYS A 116 -12.27 20.23 -12.95
C LYS A 116 -10.89 19.57 -12.77
N ARG A 117 -10.07 20.08 -11.85
CA ARG A 117 -8.72 19.60 -11.61
C ARG A 117 -8.73 18.71 -10.38
N ARG A 118 -8.27 17.48 -10.56
CA ARG A 118 -7.95 16.59 -9.45
C ARG A 118 -6.67 17.08 -8.78
N PHE A 119 -6.71 17.28 -7.47
CA PHE A 119 -5.55 17.48 -6.63
C PHE A 119 -4.92 16.14 -6.28
N GLY A 120 -3.60 16.04 -6.41
CA GLY A 120 -2.84 14.81 -6.18
C GLY A 120 -2.23 14.20 -7.46
N PRO A 121 -1.53 13.06 -7.33
CA PRO A 121 -0.90 12.39 -8.47
C PRO A 121 -1.94 11.95 -9.51
N LYS A 122 -1.57 12.06 -10.78
CA LYS A 122 -2.39 11.67 -11.94
C LYS A 122 -2.34 10.17 -12.19
#